data_AF-A0AAU9SVD0-F1
#
_entry.id   AF-A0AAU9SVD0-F1
#
_cell.length_a   1.000
_cell.length_b   1.000
_cell.length_c   1.000
_cell.angle_alpha   90.00
_cell.angle_beta   90.00
_cell.angle_gamma   90.00
#
_symmetry.space_group_name_H-M   'P 1'
#
loop_
_entity.id
_entity.type
_entity.pdbx_description
1 polymer ?
#
loop_
_entity_poly.entity_id
_entity_poly.type
_entity_poly.pdbx_seq_one_letter_code
_entity_poly.pdbx_strand_id
1 'polypeptide(L)'
;MASAIVPSLRLRPSFSYATSPSSSFSSSGDVKPRPAVILPGLGNNSGDYKKLEVTLSEYGVPAVVAAVSRLDWFRNAAGLVDPSYWRGTLRPRPVLDWYLKRIDDAVREANALAQGQGLSLIGHSAGGWLARVYMEEYGNSDISLLLTLGTPHLPPPRGQPGVIDQTRGLLYYVEEQCAKAVYTPELRYVCIAGRYIRGATLVNNADVSAGIDGGDAISELAIASNKTGDSQVSSGPSLRARFVGQGYKQVCGRADVWGDGVVPEVSAHLDGALNVTFDGVYHSPVGSEDETRPWYGSPAIVKDWIHHLLQ
;
A
#
# COMPACT_ATOMS: atom_id res chain seq x y z
N MET A 1 7.08 57.01 -61.79
CA MET A 1 6.06 57.13 -60.73
C MET A 1 5.07 56.02 -60.94
N ALA A 2 4.96 55.11 -59.97
CA ALA A 2 4.24 53.86 -60.04
C ALA A 2 2.71 54.06 -60.03
N SER A 3 1.98 53.21 -60.74
CA SER A 3 0.89 52.40 -60.17
C SER A 3 0.29 51.53 -61.28
N ALA A 4 0.40 50.21 -61.16
CA ALA A 4 -0.47 49.30 -61.90
C ALA A 4 -0.67 48.03 -61.08
N ILE A 5 -1.95 47.76 -60.87
CA ILE A 5 -2.56 46.75 -60.02
C ILE A 5 -2.33 45.36 -60.62
N VAL A 6 -1.95 44.41 -59.76
CA VAL A 6 -1.74 43.00 -60.09
C VAL A 6 -3.07 42.24 -60.00
N PRO A 7 -3.49 41.50 -61.04
CA PRO A 7 -4.47 40.43 -60.89
C PRO A 7 -3.75 39.08 -60.72
N SER A 8 -4.23 38.29 -59.76
CA SER A 8 -3.79 36.94 -59.46
C SER A 8 -3.87 36.01 -60.68
N LEU A 9 -2.76 35.33 -60.97
CA LEU A 9 -2.75 34.12 -61.79
C LEU A 9 -2.19 32.94 -60.99
N ARG A 10 -3.02 31.90 -60.92
CA ARG A 10 -2.72 30.60 -60.33
C ARG A 10 -1.56 29.94 -61.07
N LEU A 11 -0.53 29.52 -60.32
CA LEU A 11 0.46 28.55 -60.78
C LEU A 11 0.44 27.36 -59.83
N ARG A 12 0.08 26.19 -60.36
CA ARG A 12 0.25 24.89 -59.69
C ARG A 12 1.74 24.53 -59.70
N PRO A 13 2.35 24.12 -58.58
CA PRO A 13 3.64 23.47 -58.63
C PRO A 13 3.47 21.98 -58.92
N SER A 14 4.20 21.56 -59.94
CA SER A 14 4.44 20.21 -60.40
C SER A 14 5.15 19.38 -59.33
N PHE A 15 4.71 18.13 -59.15
CA PHE A 15 5.34 17.15 -58.28
C PHE A 15 6.78 16.85 -58.75
N SER A 16 7.76 17.03 -57.86
CA SER A 16 9.07 16.41 -57.97
C SER A 16 9.24 15.45 -56.80
N TYR A 17 9.39 14.17 -57.10
CA TYR A 17 9.64 13.10 -56.14
C TYR A 17 11.01 13.30 -55.51
N ALA A 18 11.07 13.92 -54.34
CA ALA A 18 12.22 13.84 -53.45
C ALA A 18 12.00 12.64 -52.53
N THR A 19 12.75 11.57 -52.76
CA THR A 19 12.87 10.44 -51.83
C THR A 19 13.36 10.97 -50.48
N SER A 20 12.42 11.10 -49.55
CA SER A 20 12.74 11.37 -48.15
C SER A 20 13.47 10.15 -47.59
N PRO A 21 14.60 10.31 -46.86
CA PRO A 21 15.17 9.20 -46.14
C PRO A 21 14.11 8.73 -45.15
N SER A 22 13.69 7.47 -45.29
CA SER A 22 12.89 6.78 -44.30
C SER A 22 13.59 6.95 -42.95
N SER A 23 13.02 7.80 -42.10
CA SER A 23 13.35 7.81 -40.68
C SER A 23 12.98 6.42 -40.17
N SER A 24 13.98 5.55 -40.10
CA SER A 24 13.92 4.34 -39.32
C SER A 24 13.48 4.78 -37.92
N PHE A 25 12.23 4.48 -37.58
CA PHE A 25 11.82 4.38 -36.19
C PHE A 25 12.81 3.39 -35.57
N SER A 26 13.84 3.93 -34.92
CA SER A 26 14.59 3.21 -33.92
C SER A 26 13.53 2.73 -32.95
N SER A 27 13.24 1.43 -32.96
CA SER A 27 12.52 0.79 -31.87
C SER A 27 13.24 1.24 -30.61
N SER A 28 12.59 2.08 -29.81
CA SER A 28 12.98 2.31 -28.43
C SER A 28 13.24 0.92 -27.87
N GLY A 29 14.51 0.63 -27.55
CA GLY A 29 14.88 -0.66 -26.98
C GLY A 29 13.91 -0.95 -25.84
N ASP A 30 13.34 -2.15 -25.85
CA ASP A 30 12.29 -2.59 -24.93
C ASP A 30 12.79 -2.41 -23.49
N VAL A 31 12.55 -1.24 -22.89
CA VAL A 31 13.01 -0.93 -21.53
C VAL A 31 12.15 -1.77 -20.62
N LYS A 32 12.70 -2.91 -20.20
CA LYS A 32 12.02 -3.80 -19.27
C LYS A 32 11.67 -3.02 -18.00
N PRO A 33 10.43 -3.15 -17.50
CA PRO A 33 10.07 -2.57 -16.22
C PRO A 33 10.98 -3.10 -15.10
N ARG A 34 11.30 -2.22 -14.15
CA ARG A 34 12.06 -2.62 -12.97
C ARG A 34 11.32 -3.72 -12.18
N PRO A 35 12.03 -4.70 -11.61
CA PRO A 35 11.41 -5.68 -10.74
C PRO A 35 10.79 -5.07 -9.49
N ALA A 36 9.73 -5.70 -9.00
CA ALA A 36 9.03 -5.34 -7.78
C ALA A 36 9.23 -6.41 -6.68
N VAL A 37 9.45 -5.96 -5.45
CA VAL A 37 9.48 -6.84 -4.26
C VAL A 37 8.22 -6.58 -3.45
N ILE A 38 7.35 -7.59 -3.34
CA ILE A 38 6.11 -7.52 -2.57
C ILE A 38 6.37 -7.93 -1.13
N LEU A 39 6.00 -7.06 -0.18
CA LEU A 39 6.23 -7.24 1.25
C LEU A 39 4.89 -7.46 1.98
N PRO A 40 4.61 -8.70 2.42
CA PRO A 40 3.36 -9.06 3.07
C PRO A 40 3.05 -8.32 4.37
N GLY A 41 1.77 -7.97 4.56
CA GLY A 41 1.23 -7.44 5.81
C GLY A 41 1.13 -8.47 6.94
N LEU A 42 0.99 -7.97 8.17
CA LEU A 42 0.82 -8.79 9.38
C LEU A 42 -0.34 -9.78 9.22
N GLY A 43 -0.08 -11.06 9.50
CA GLY A 43 -1.08 -12.14 9.40
C GLY A 43 -1.27 -12.72 8.00
N ASN A 44 -0.65 -12.15 6.96
CA ASN A 44 -0.64 -12.74 5.62
C ASN A 44 0.53 -13.71 5.42
N ASN A 45 0.41 -14.59 4.42
CA ASN A 45 1.55 -15.33 3.86
C ASN A 45 1.83 -14.92 2.41
N SER A 46 2.95 -15.39 1.84
CA SER A 46 3.32 -15.08 0.45
C SER A 46 2.27 -15.52 -0.57
N GLY A 47 1.59 -16.64 -0.31
CA GLY A 47 0.55 -17.18 -1.20
C GLY A 47 -0.66 -16.25 -1.38
N ASP A 48 -0.96 -15.42 -0.37
CA ASP A 48 -2.07 -14.45 -0.44
C ASP A 48 -1.85 -13.40 -1.56
N TYR A 49 -0.61 -13.19 -2.02
CA TYR A 49 -0.25 -12.19 -3.04
C TYR A 49 -0.11 -12.78 -4.45
N LYS A 50 -0.38 -14.07 -4.63
CA LYS A 50 -0.19 -14.74 -5.94
C LYS A 50 -0.96 -14.07 -7.07
N LYS A 51 -2.20 -13.62 -6.80
CA LYS A 51 -3.00 -12.89 -7.79
C LYS A 51 -2.36 -11.55 -8.19
N LEU A 52 -1.79 -10.83 -7.23
CA LEU A 52 -1.08 -9.58 -7.50
C LEU A 52 0.15 -9.85 -8.35
N GLU A 53 0.96 -10.86 -8.01
CA GLU A 53 2.12 -11.27 -8.81
C GLU A 53 1.74 -11.59 -10.27
N VAL A 54 0.66 -12.35 -10.48
CA VAL A 54 0.13 -12.64 -11.83
C VAL A 54 -0.27 -11.35 -12.55
N THR A 55 -1.01 -10.46 -11.86
CA THR A 55 -1.45 -9.18 -12.45
C THR A 55 -0.25 -8.32 -12.84
N LEU A 56 0.78 -8.21 -12.00
CA LEU A 56 2.00 -7.46 -12.31
C LEU A 56 2.74 -8.05 -13.52
N SER A 57 2.79 -9.38 -13.63
CA SER A 57 3.37 -10.08 -14.77
C SER A 57 2.64 -9.79 -16.09
N GLU A 58 1.32 -9.63 -16.08
CA GLU A 58 0.53 -9.21 -17.26
C GLU A 58 0.91 -7.81 -17.75
N TYR A 59 1.40 -6.94 -16.86
CA TYR A 59 1.98 -5.64 -17.20
C TYR A 59 3.49 -5.69 -17.47
N GLY A 60 4.09 -6.88 -17.50
CA GLY A 60 5.52 -7.08 -17.76
C GLY A 60 6.42 -6.71 -16.58
N VAL A 61 5.89 -6.54 -15.37
CA VAL A 61 6.68 -6.25 -14.16
C VAL A 61 7.07 -7.57 -13.48
N PRO A 62 8.36 -7.96 -13.48
CA PRO A 62 8.82 -9.11 -12.72
C PRO A 62 8.61 -8.84 -11.23
N ALA A 63 8.06 -9.80 -10.48
CA ALA A 63 7.80 -9.62 -9.07
C ALA A 63 8.36 -10.78 -8.24
N VAL A 64 8.88 -10.46 -7.06
CA VAL A 64 9.31 -11.41 -6.03
C VAL A 64 8.53 -11.12 -4.76
N VAL A 65 7.88 -12.12 -4.18
CA VAL A 65 7.16 -11.97 -2.91
C VAL A 65 8.07 -12.42 -1.77
N ALA A 66 8.26 -11.58 -0.76
CA ALA A 66 9.01 -11.98 0.43
C ALA A 66 8.39 -13.23 1.04
N ALA A 67 9.22 -14.26 1.24
CA ALA A 67 8.79 -15.55 1.77
C ALA A 67 8.34 -15.35 3.23
N VAL A 68 7.04 -15.40 3.51
CA VAL A 68 6.47 -15.19 4.85
C VAL A 68 5.35 -16.21 5.02
N SER A 69 5.33 -16.90 6.15
CA SER A 69 4.24 -17.79 6.55
C SER A 69 3.40 -17.13 7.64
N ARG A 70 2.14 -17.58 7.78
CA ARG A 70 1.27 -17.15 8.89
C ARG A 70 1.90 -17.45 10.25
N LEU A 71 2.61 -18.59 10.35
CA LEU A 71 3.31 -19.00 11.56
C LEU A 71 4.50 -18.08 11.90
N ASP A 72 5.08 -17.40 10.91
CA ASP A 72 6.16 -16.44 11.16
C ASP A 72 5.71 -15.28 12.04
N TRP A 73 4.47 -14.83 11.89
CA TRP A 73 3.92 -13.74 12.70
C TRP A 73 3.76 -14.08 14.17
N PHE A 74 3.64 -15.36 14.55
CA PHE A 74 3.65 -15.76 15.96
C PHE A 74 4.99 -15.48 16.64
N ARG A 75 6.09 -15.28 15.89
CA ARG A 75 7.37 -14.86 16.46
C ARG A 75 7.28 -13.46 17.10
N ASN A 76 6.30 -12.65 16.71
CA ASN A 76 6.02 -11.37 17.39
C ASN A 76 5.54 -11.58 18.83
N ALA A 77 5.02 -12.76 19.18
CA ALA A 77 4.70 -13.14 20.57
C ALA A 77 5.95 -13.29 21.44
N ALA A 78 7.14 -13.49 20.85
CA ALA A 78 8.40 -13.40 21.59
C ALA A 78 8.64 -11.99 22.16
N GLY A 79 7.96 -10.97 21.65
CA GLY A 79 7.94 -9.65 22.27
C GLY A 79 7.30 -9.64 23.66
N LEU A 80 6.38 -10.56 23.99
CA LEU A 80 5.67 -10.57 25.27
C LEU A 80 6.59 -10.77 26.49
N VAL A 81 7.77 -11.37 26.29
CA VAL A 81 8.78 -11.53 27.36
C VAL A 81 9.72 -10.34 27.49
N ASP A 82 9.67 -9.37 26.56
CA ASP A 82 10.47 -8.14 26.62
C ASP A 82 9.74 -7.07 27.46
N PRO A 83 10.34 -6.54 28.54
CA PRO A 83 9.76 -5.44 29.30
C PRO A 83 9.44 -4.19 28.46
N SER A 84 10.13 -4.00 27.32
CA SER A 84 9.90 -2.91 26.37
C SER A 84 8.59 -3.07 25.61
N TYR A 85 8.08 -4.30 25.44
CA TYR A 85 6.76 -4.56 24.87
C TYR A 85 5.67 -3.95 25.74
N TRP A 86 5.73 -4.21 27.04
CA TRP A 86 4.78 -3.70 28.02
C TRP A 86 4.90 -2.19 28.23
N ARG A 87 6.10 -1.63 28.06
CA ARG A 87 6.34 -0.18 28.06
C ARG A 87 5.95 0.51 26.76
N GLY A 88 5.66 -0.22 25.68
CA GLY A 88 5.40 0.38 24.37
C GLY A 88 6.62 1.08 23.77
N THR A 89 7.81 0.53 24.00
CA THR A 89 9.10 1.07 23.54
C THR A 89 9.90 0.02 22.76
N LEU A 90 9.23 -0.90 22.07
CA LEU A 90 9.91 -1.89 21.24
C LEU A 90 10.77 -1.21 20.16
N ARG A 91 11.88 -1.87 19.85
CA ARG A 91 12.71 -1.55 18.68
C ARG A 91 12.56 -2.67 17.65
N PRO A 92 12.74 -2.38 16.35
CA PRO A 92 12.62 -3.39 15.32
C PRO A 92 13.56 -4.57 15.54
N ARG A 93 14.84 -4.30 15.83
CA ARG A 93 15.79 -5.36 16.17
C ARG A 93 15.83 -5.61 17.68
N PRO A 94 15.89 -6.88 18.14
CA PRO A 94 15.92 -8.11 17.34
C PRO A 94 14.52 -8.68 16.97
N VAL A 95 13.43 -8.03 17.41
CA VAL A 95 12.05 -8.56 17.34
C VAL A 95 11.62 -8.94 15.92
N LEU A 96 12.06 -8.16 14.93
CA LEU A 96 11.65 -8.24 13.53
C LEU A 96 12.79 -8.67 12.61
N ASP A 97 13.95 -9.10 13.15
CA ASP A 97 15.10 -9.58 12.35
C ASP A 97 14.70 -10.66 11.37
N TRP A 98 13.77 -11.54 11.78
CA TRP A 98 13.27 -12.59 10.91
C TRP A 98 12.59 -12.02 9.65
N TYR A 99 11.81 -10.93 9.77
CA TYR A 99 11.11 -10.32 8.64
C TYR A 99 12.08 -9.51 7.79
N LEU A 100 12.97 -8.73 8.42
CA LEU A 100 14.02 -7.98 7.72
C LEU A 100 14.91 -8.91 6.88
N LYS A 101 15.21 -10.12 7.38
CA LYS A 101 15.89 -11.15 6.59
C LYS A 101 15.06 -11.60 5.38
N ARG A 102 13.75 -11.75 5.49
CA ARG A 102 12.88 -12.12 4.35
C ARG A 102 12.80 -11.01 3.30
N ILE A 103 12.84 -9.74 3.72
CA ILE A 103 12.98 -8.61 2.79
C ILE A 103 14.33 -8.72 2.06
N ASP A 104 15.42 -8.87 2.82
CA ASP A 104 16.79 -8.95 2.28
C ASP A 104 16.96 -10.10 1.27
N ASP A 105 16.44 -11.29 1.59
CA ASP A 105 16.46 -12.44 0.68
C ASP A 105 15.69 -12.14 -0.63
N ALA A 106 14.52 -11.50 -0.54
CA ALA A 106 13.69 -11.16 -1.71
C ALA A 106 14.28 -10.02 -2.55
N VAL A 107 14.93 -9.04 -1.91
CA VAL A 107 15.66 -7.96 -2.58
C VAL A 107 16.85 -8.52 -3.35
N ARG A 108 17.61 -9.47 -2.78
CA ARG A 108 18.70 -10.15 -3.50
C ARG A 108 18.21 -10.91 -4.73
N GLU A 109 17.09 -11.61 -4.62
CA GLU A 109 16.48 -12.31 -5.75
C GLU A 109 16.02 -11.33 -6.84
N ALA A 110 15.34 -10.25 -6.46
CA ALA A 110 14.90 -9.23 -7.41
C ALA A 110 16.07 -8.48 -8.08
N ASN A 111 17.17 -8.23 -7.36
CA ASN A 111 18.38 -7.65 -7.93
C ASN A 111 19.00 -8.54 -9.03
N ALA A 112 18.94 -9.86 -8.90
CA ALA A 112 19.38 -10.77 -9.96
C ALA A 112 18.53 -10.63 -11.23
N LEU A 113 17.25 -10.24 -11.10
CA LEU A 113 16.35 -9.96 -12.22
C LEU A 113 16.55 -8.56 -12.81
N ALA A 114 16.96 -7.58 -11.99
CA ALA A 114 17.00 -6.17 -12.36
C ALA A 114 18.15 -5.81 -13.30
N GLN A 115 19.20 -6.64 -13.38
CA GLN A 115 20.35 -6.43 -14.28
C GLN A 115 20.98 -5.03 -14.16
N GLY A 116 20.99 -4.45 -12.95
CA GLY A 116 21.54 -3.13 -12.66
C GLY A 116 20.53 -1.98 -12.71
N GLN A 117 19.25 -2.24 -13.01
CA GLN A 117 18.17 -1.29 -12.74
C GLN A 117 17.85 -1.24 -11.24
N GLY A 118 17.32 -0.12 -10.75
CA GLY A 118 16.79 -0.03 -9.39
C GLY A 118 15.48 -0.82 -9.24
N LEU A 119 15.12 -1.16 -8.01
CA LEU A 119 13.96 -1.97 -7.63
C LEU A 119 12.77 -1.10 -7.19
N SER A 120 11.56 -1.69 -7.26
CA SER A 120 10.39 -1.17 -6.56
C SER A 120 10.08 -2.05 -5.34
N LEU A 121 9.86 -1.46 -4.18
CA LEU A 121 9.24 -2.14 -3.05
C LEU A 121 7.73 -1.88 -3.07
N ILE A 122 6.92 -2.92 -2.90
CA ILE A 122 5.47 -2.85 -2.72
C ILE A 122 5.15 -3.34 -1.31
N GLY A 123 4.96 -2.42 -0.37
CA GLY A 123 4.65 -2.73 1.01
C GLY A 123 3.15 -2.72 1.29
N HIS A 124 2.57 -3.85 1.67
CA HIS A 124 1.16 -3.90 2.11
C HIS A 124 1.07 -3.87 3.63
N SER A 125 0.21 -3.01 4.17
CA SER A 125 -0.05 -2.93 5.61
C SER A 125 1.27 -2.81 6.38
N ALA A 126 1.56 -3.72 7.31
CA ALA A 126 2.82 -3.73 8.06
C ALA A 126 4.09 -3.80 7.19
N GLY A 127 4.02 -4.45 6.03
CA GLY A 127 5.16 -4.57 5.10
C GLY A 127 5.69 -3.22 4.62
N GLY A 128 4.85 -2.17 4.55
CA GLY A 128 5.28 -0.85 4.11
C GLY A 128 6.10 -0.07 5.13
N TRP A 129 5.76 -0.10 6.42
CA TRP A 129 6.61 0.53 7.43
C TRP A 129 7.83 -0.33 7.75
N LEU A 130 7.74 -1.66 7.60
CA LEU A 130 8.90 -2.57 7.66
C LEU A 130 9.88 -2.31 6.51
N ALA A 131 9.40 -1.94 5.33
CA ALA A 131 10.25 -1.50 4.22
C ALA A 131 11.07 -0.26 4.59
N ARG A 132 10.46 0.70 5.31
CA ARG A 132 11.17 1.90 5.80
C ARG A 132 12.28 1.53 6.79
N VAL A 133 12.02 0.59 7.70
CA VAL A 133 13.05 0.06 8.62
C VAL A 133 14.17 -0.60 7.83
N TYR A 134 13.85 -1.45 6.84
CA TYR A 134 14.84 -2.10 6.01
C TYR A 134 15.72 -1.09 5.26
N MET A 135 15.11 -0.10 4.61
CA MET A 135 15.84 0.95 3.88
C MET A 135 16.77 1.77 4.77
N GLU A 136 16.40 1.98 6.04
CA GLU A 136 17.22 2.68 7.03
C GLU A 136 18.40 1.81 7.52
N GLU A 137 18.14 0.55 7.85
CA GLU A 137 19.13 -0.32 8.50
C GLU A 137 20.04 -1.08 7.53
N TYR A 138 19.56 -1.40 6.33
CA TYR A 138 20.26 -2.18 5.30
C TYR A 138 20.71 -1.32 4.11
N GLY A 139 20.20 -0.10 3.99
CA GLY A 139 20.43 0.79 2.86
C GLY A 139 19.36 0.69 1.77
N ASN A 140 19.40 1.65 0.84
CA ASN A 140 18.37 1.79 -0.20
C ASN A 140 18.92 2.19 -1.58
N SER A 141 20.23 2.07 -1.81
CA SER A 141 20.88 2.55 -3.05
C SER A 141 20.37 1.88 -4.33
N ASP A 142 19.81 0.69 -4.20
CA ASP A 142 19.21 -0.12 -5.26
C ASP A 142 17.67 0.01 -5.31
N ILE A 143 17.06 0.84 -4.47
CA ILE A 143 15.60 1.04 -4.41
C ILE A 143 15.25 2.40 -5.03
N SER A 144 14.43 2.39 -6.08
CA SER A 144 13.96 3.62 -6.75
C SER A 144 12.53 3.99 -6.38
N LEU A 145 11.76 3.07 -5.80
CA LEU A 145 10.37 3.29 -5.43
C LEU A 145 9.99 2.50 -4.19
N LEU A 146 9.39 3.15 -3.21
CA LEU A 146 8.57 2.53 -2.17
C LEU A 146 7.09 2.88 -2.43
N LEU A 147 6.33 1.89 -2.91
CA LEU A 147 4.89 1.97 -3.06
C LEU A 147 4.23 1.24 -1.89
N THR A 148 3.34 1.92 -1.17
CA THR A 148 2.65 1.34 0.00
C THR A 148 1.16 1.24 -0.22
N LEU A 149 0.56 0.14 0.25
CA LEU A 149 -0.84 -0.22 0.09
C LEU A 149 -1.47 -0.34 1.48
N GLY A 150 -2.26 0.66 1.88
CA GLY A 150 -2.95 0.67 3.18
C GLY A 150 -1.99 0.55 4.37
N THR A 151 -0.78 1.09 4.30
CA THR A 151 0.24 0.96 5.37
C THR A 151 0.01 2.00 6.46
N PRO A 152 -0.10 1.63 7.75
CA PRO A 152 -0.14 2.62 8.83
C PRO A 152 1.28 3.17 9.06
N HIS A 153 1.57 4.38 8.58
CA HIS A 153 2.87 5.02 8.70
C HIS A 153 3.06 5.80 10.00
N LEU A 154 1.96 6.32 10.56
CA LEU A 154 2.00 7.19 11.72
C LEU A 154 1.62 6.42 12.99
N PRO A 155 2.35 6.62 14.11
CA PRO A 155 1.95 6.06 15.39
C PRO A 155 0.66 6.74 15.89
N PRO A 156 -0.16 6.06 16.72
CA PRO A 156 -1.29 6.69 17.37
C PRO A 156 -0.84 7.84 18.29
N PRO A 157 -1.72 8.78 18.67
CA PRO A 157 -1.38 9.82 19.64
C PRO A 157 -1.03 9.24 21.02
N ARG A 158 0.05 9.72 21.66
CA ARG A 158 0.44 9.29 23.01
C ARG A 158 -0.60 9.71 24.05
N GLY A 159 -0.86 8.83 25.02
CA GLY A 159 -1.66 9.15 26.21
C GLY A 159 -3.16 9.32 25.96
N GLN A 160 -3.66 8.98 24.76
CA GLN A 160 -5.07 9.12 24.47
C GLN A 160 -5.92 8.05 25.18
N PRO A 161 -7.01 8.42 25.88
CA PRO A 161 -7.84 7.47 26.62
C PRO A 161 -8.42 6.33 25.75
N GLY A 162 -8.14 5.09 26.16
CA GLY A 162 -8.60 3.86 25.50
C GLY A 162 -7.90 3.55 24.18
N VAL A 163 -6.74 4.17 23.92
CA VAL A 163 -5.87 3.84 22.79
C VAL A 163 -4.65 3.07 23.32
N ILE A 164 -4.44 1.88 22.75
CA ILE A 164 -3.29 1.03 23.01
C ILE A 164 -2.57 0.86 21.67
N ASP A 165 -1.31 1.32 21.62
CA ASP A 165 -0.46 1.13 20.45
C ASP A 165 -0.22 -0.37 20.21
N GLN A 166 -0.84 -0.89 19.15
CA GLN A 166 -0.73 -2.30 18.73
C GLN A 166 0.67 -2.64 18.24
N THR A 167 1.43 -1.65 17.79
CA THR A 167 2.83 -1.82 17.35
C THR A 167 3.81 -1.69 18.52
N ARG A 168 3.32 -1.40 19.72
CA ARG A 168 4.08 -1.39 20.98
C ARG A 168 5.36 -0.54 20.91
N GLY A 169 5.31 0.61 20.25
CA GLY A 169 6.43 1.53 20.11
C GLY A 169 7.09 1.54 18.73
N LEU A 170 6.85 0.53 17.90
CA LEU A 170 7.57 0.37 16.64
C LEU A 170 7.28 1.51 15.65
N LEU A 171 6.04 1.98 15.54
CA LEU A 171 5.76 3.13 14.66
C LEU A 171 6.33 4.44 15.17
N TYR A 172 6.51 4.60 16.49
CA TYR A 172 7.27 5.75 17.01
C TYR A 172 8.74 5.64 16.62
N TYR A 173 9.34 4.44 16.72
CA TYR A 173 10.69 4.21 16.25
C TYR A 173 10.83 4.57 14.77
N VAL A 174 9.93 4.11 13.91
CA VAL A 174 9.95 4.42 12.47
C VAL A 174 9.84 5.93 12.23
N GLU A 175 8.93 6.61 12.92
CA GLU A 175 8.73 8.06 12.75
C GLU A 175 9.93 8.89 13.21
N GLU A 176 10.60 8.45 14.27
CA GLU A 176 11.72 9.17 14.91
C GLU A 176 13.08 8.82 14.27
N GLN A 177 13.26 7.60 13.76
CA GLN A 177 14.58 7.08 13.35
C GLN A 177 14.73 6.86 11.85
N CYS A 178 13.65 6.56 11.12
CA CYS A 178 13.75 6.35 9.67
C CYS A 178 13.71 7.69 8.92
N ALA A 179 14.43 7.76 7.81
CA ALA A 179 14.34 8.88 6.87
C ALA A 179 12.89 9.24 6.52
N LYS A 180 12.64 10.55 6.37
CA LYS A 180 11.34 11.06 5.91
C LYS A 180 11.10 10.64 4.47
N ALA A 181 9.83 10.50 4.10
CA ALA A 181 9.49 10.16 2.73
C ALA A 181 9.92 11.29 1.77
N VAL A 182 10.28 10.88 0.56
CA VAL A 182 10.73 11.77 -0.51
C VAL A 182 10.07 11.39 -1.82
N TYR A 183 9.97 12.35 -2.73
CA TYR A 183 9.52 12.11 -4.10
C TYR A 183 10.49 12.78 -5.08
N THR A 184 11.67 12.19 -5.24
CA THR A 184 12.73 12.67 -6.14
C THR A 184 12.92 11.72 -7.32
N PRO A 185 13.70 12.09 -8.36
CA PRO A 185 14.02 11.18 -9.46
C PRO A 185 14.73 9.89 -9.02
N GLU A 186 15.53 9.95 -7.96
CA GLU A 186 16.32 8.82 -7.45
C GLU A 186 15.49 7.87 -6.59
N LEU A 187 14.58 8.41 -5.76
CA LEU A 187 13.74 7.65 -4.86
C LEU A 187 12.36 8.30 -4.72
N ARG A 188 11.32 7.51 -4.99
CA ARG A 188 9.93 7.92 -4.86
C ARG A 188 9.22 7.15 -3.76
N TYR A 189 8.44 7.86 -2.96
CA TYR A 189 7.45 7.28 -2.06
C TYR A 189 6.06 7.51 -2.64
N VAL A 190 5.31 6.44 -2.86
CA VAL A 190 3.90 6.48 -3.26
C VAL A 190 3.09 5.80 -2.17
N CYS A 191 2.15 6.51 -1.57
CA CYS A 191 1.33 6.01 -0.47
C CYS A 191 -0.13 5.94 -0.92
N ILE A 192 -0.64 4.71 -1.06
CA ILE A 192 -1.99 4.45 -1.52
C ILE A 192 -2.87 4.07 -0.32
N ALA A 193 -3.93 4.85 -0.12
CA ALA A 193 -4.96 4.64 0.89
C ALA A 193 -6.29 4.23 0.26
N GLY A 194 -7.06 3.40 0.96
CA GLY A 194 -8.41 3.01 0.59
C GLY A 194 -9.48 3.71 1.43
N ARG A 195 -10.62 4.04 0.83
CA ARG A 195 -11.85 4.49 1.51
C ARG A 195 -12.98 3.51 1.28
N TYR A 196 -12.90 2.37 1.94
CA TYR A 196 -13.91 1.32 1.87
C TYR A 196 -15.08 1.56 2.85
N ILE A 197 -14.78 2.03 4.06
CA ILE A 197 -15.80 2.25 5.09
C ILE A 197 -15.40 3.43 5.99
N ARG A 198 -16.39 4.24 6.39
CA ARG A 198 -16.22 5.23 7.44
C ARG A 198 -16.48 4.59 8.78
N GLY A 199 -15.50 4.65 9.68
CA GLY A 199 -15.67 4.19 11.05
C GLY A 199 -16.68 5.04 11.81
N ALA A 200 -17.14 4.57 12.97
CA ALA A 200 -18.02 5.30 13.86
C ALA A 200 -17.66 5.07 15.33
N THR A 201 -17.99 6.02 16.20
CA THR A 201 -17.83 5.87 17.64
C THR A 201 -18.76 4.78 18.19
N LEU A 202 -18.30 4.00 19.18
CA LEU A 202 -19.23 3.23 20.01
C LEU A 202 -20.12 4.22 20.79
N VAL A 203 -21.41 3.95 20.81
CA VAL A 203 -22.34 4.67 21.69
C VAL A 203 -22.20 4.04 23.07
N ASN A 204 -21.99 4.84 24.12
CA ASN A 204 -21.96 4.36 25.51
C ASN A 204 -23.36 3.87 25.92
N ASN A 205 -23.73 2.66 25.48
CA ASN A 205 -24.60 1.81 26.25
C ASN A 205 -23.69 0.70 26.79
N ALA A 206 -23.61 0.62 28.11
CA ALA A 206 -22.90 -0.42 28.83
C ALA A 206 -23.46 -1.79 28.43
N ASP A 207 -22.86 -2.46 27.44
CA ASP A 207 -23.07 -3.88 27.13
C ASP A 207 -22.16 -4.36 25.96
N VAL A 208 -20.87 -4.04 25.99
CA VAL A 208 -19.89 -4.80 25.19
C VAL A 208 -18.63 -5.06 26.00
N SER A 209 -18.76 -5.85 27.06
CA SER A 209 -17.62 -6.57 27.63
C SER A 209 -17.32 -7.80 26.75
N ALA A 210 -16.78 -7.57 25.55
CA ALA A 210 -16.15 -8.65 24.79
C ALA A 210 -14.64 -8.45 24.90
N GLY A 211 -14.05 -9.18 25.86
CA GLY A 211 -12.60 -9.30 25.98
C GLY A 211 -12.03 -9.81 24.67
N ILE A 212 -11.09 -9.04 24.11
CA ILE A 212 -10.31 -9.46 22.95
C ILE A 212 -9.19 -10.33 23.51
N ASP A 213 -9.39 -11.63 23.46
CA ASP A 213 -8.31 -12.62 23.61
C ASP A 213 -8.26 -13.48 22.34
N GLY A 214 -7.04 -13.70 21.84
CA GLY A 214 -6.67 -14.76 20.91
C GLY A 214 -7.40 -14.91 19.56
N GLY A 215 -6.81 -14.37 18.51
CA GLY A 215 -6.38 -15.16 17.34
C GLY A 215 -7.38 -15.71 16.32
N ASP A 216 -8.54 -16.27 16.69
CA ASP A 216 -9.22 -17.23 15.81
C ASP A 216 -10.72 -16.99 15.53
N ALA A 217 -11.32 -15.90 16.02
CA ALA A 217 -12.77 -15.66 15.88
C ALA A 217 -13.20 -14.61 14.83
N ILE A 218 -12.34 -14.30 13.85
CA ILE A 218 -12.58 -13.16 12.91
C ILE A 218 -13.41 -13.54 11.67
N SER A 219 -13.71 -14.83 11.46
CA SER A 219 -14.37 -15.29 10.22
C SER A 219 -15.91 -15.39 10.32
N GLU A 220 -16.48 -15.71 11.49
CA GLU A 220 -17.90 -16.09 11.56
C GLU A 220 -18.88 -14.95 11.86
N LEU A 221 -18.46 -13.87 12.51
CA LEU A 221 -19.41 -12.78 12.86
C LEU A 221 -19.77 -11.87 11.66
N ALA A 222 -19.04 -11.99 10.53
CA ALA A 222 -19.32 -11.25 9.30
C ALA A 222 -20.38 -11.91 8.41
N ILE A 223 -20.71 -13.19 8.62
CA ILE A 223 -21.59 -13.96 7.72
C ILE A 223 -23.07 -13.84 8.13
N ALA A 224 -23.38 -13.49 9.39
CA ALA A 224 -24.74 -13.58 9.93
C ALA A 224 -25.66 -12.37 9.67
N SER A 225 -25.20 -11.26 9.08
CA SER A 225 -26.04 -10.05 8.95
C SER A 225 -26.66 -9.80 7.57
N ASN A 226 -26.44 -10.67 6.59
CA ASN A 226 -27.03 -10.53 5.25
C ASN A 226 -28.09 -11.61 4.96
N LYS A 227 -29.14 -11.71 5.78
CA LYS A 227 -30.42 -12.24 5.30
C LYS A 227 -31.63 -11.47 5.86
N THR A 228 -32.31 -10.86 4.89
CA THR A 228 -33.75 -10.57 4.78
C THR A 228 -34.37 -9.57 5.75
N GLY A 229 -34.59 -8.37 5.19
CA GLY A 229 -35.91 -7.76 5.09
C GLY A 229 -36.51 -7.20 6.38
N ASP A 230 -36.34 -5.90 6.60
CA ASP A 230 -37.51 -5.02 6.63
C ASP A 230 -37.12 -3.55 6.47
N SER A 231 -38.09 -2.76 6.00
CA SER A 231 -37.95 -1.34 5.72
C SER A 231 -37.87 -0.52 7.01
N GLN A 232 -36.66 -0.34 7.55
CA GLN A 232 -36.37 0.79 8.43
C GLN A 232 -34.97 1.34 8.12
N VAL A 233 -34.94 2.57 7.60
CA VAL A 233 -33.72 3.37 7.52
C VAL A 233 -33.27 3.64 8.96
N SER A 234 -32.43 2.76 9.51
CA SER A 234 -31.67 3.06 10.72
C SER A 234 -30.80 4.27 10.40
N SER A 235 -31.14 5.43 10.96
CA SER A 235 -30.42 6.68 10.76
C SER A 235 -29.04 6.72 11.45
N GLY A 236 -28.65 5.61 12.09
CA GLY A 236 -27.40 5.50 12.85
C GLY A 236 -26.32 4.66 12.14
N PRO A 237 -25.04 4.83 12.49
CA PRO A 237 -23.96 4.02 11.94
C PRO A 237 -24.16 2.53 12.20
N SER A 238 -23.83 1.70 11.20
CA SER A 238 -23.94 0.23 11.30
C SER A 238 -23.02 -0.35 12.39
N LEU A 239 -23.34 -1.56 12.88
CA LEU A 239 -22.48 -2.27 13.84
C LEU A 239 -21.06 -2.47 13.29
N ARG A 240 -20.95 -2.77 11.99
CA ARG A 240 -19.67 -2.88 11.28
C ARG A 240 -18.88 -1.58 11.32
N ALA A 241 -19.52 -0.43 11.06
CA ALA A 241 -18.85 0.87 11.13
C ALA A 241 -18.34 1.18 12.54
N ARG A 242 -19.09 0.79 13.59
CA ARG A 242 -18.66 0.97 14.99
C ARG A 242 -17.46 0.10 15.35
N PHE A 243 -17.45 -1.17 14.93
CA PHE A 243 -16.32 -2.07 15.16
C PHE A 243 -15.05 -1.57 14.45
N VAL A 244 -15.17 -1.22 13.15
CA VAL A 244 -14.06 -0.64 12.39
C VAL A 244 -13.58 0.68 13.01
N GLY A 245 -14.50 1.53 13.48
CA GLY A 245 -14.17 2.77 14.17
C GLY A 245 -13.35 2.55 15.44
N GLN A 246 -13.58 1.46 16.19
CA GLN A 246 -12.69 1.12 17.31
C GLN A 246 -11.28 0.75 16.85
N GLY A 247 -11.16 -0.02 15.77
CA GLY A 247 -9.86 -0.30 15.15
C GLY A 247 -9.12 0.97 14.73
N TYR A 248 -9.79 1.88 14.01
CA TYR A 248 -9.22 3.16 13.61
C TYR A 248 -8.81 4.03 14.79
N LYS A 249 -9.57 4.00 15.88
CA LYS A 249 -9.19 4.69 17.11
C LYS A 249 -7.87 4.16 17.66
N GLN A 250 -7.60 2.85 17.59
CA GLN A 250 -6.32 2.29 18.01
C GLN A 250 -5.14 2.73 17.12
N VAL A 251 -5.39 3.02 15.84
CA VAL A 251 -4.34 3.39 14.87
C VAL A 251 -4.07 4.89 14.83
N CYS A 252 -5.12 5.73 14.79
CA CYS A 252 -4.99 7.17 14.59
C CYS A 252 -5.63 8.02 15.69
N GLY A 253 -6.16 7.39 16.73
CA GLY A 253 -6.84 8.08 17.82
C GLY A 253 -8.28 8.53 17.53
N ARG A 254 -8.78 8.32 16.32
CA ARG A 254 -10.15 8.74 15.93
C ARG A 254 -10.95 7.57 15.38
N ALA A 255 -12.20 7.46 15.81
CA ALA A 255 -13.10 6.41 15.35
C ALA A 255 -13.89 6.82 14.09
N ASP A 256 -14.24 8.09 13.95
CA ASP A 256 -15.11 8.61 12.88
C ASP A 256 -14.30 9.12 11.67
N VAL A 257 -13.51 8.24 11.08
CA VAL A 257 -12.64 8.53 9.92
C VAL A 257 -12.83 7.50 8.82
N TRP A 258 -12.50 7.88 7.59
CA TRP A 258 -12.46 6.95 6.46
C TRP A 258 -11.22 6.07 6.50
N GLY A 259 -11.35 4.85 5.99
CA GLY A 259 -10.23 3.95 5.73
C GLY A 259 -10.66 2.71 4.97
N ASP A 260 -9.76 1.75 4.87
CA ASP A 260 -9.89 0.55 4.04
C ASP A 260 -10.50 -0.66 4.79
N GLY A 261 -11.14 -0.41 5.93
CA GLY A 261 -11.60 -1.39 6.90
C GLY A 261 -10.60 -1.76 8.01
N VAL A 262 -9.31 -1.44 7.89
CA VAL A 262 -8.28 -1.75 8.90
C VAL A 262 -7.43 -0.53 9.23
N VAL A 263 -6.91 0.13 8.21
CA VAL A 263 -6.06 1.31 8.34
C VAL A 263 -6.85 2.55 7.95
N PRO A 264 -6.92 3.56 8.84
CA PRO A 264 -7.55 4.83 8.51
C PRO A 264 -6.68 5.58 7.49
N GLU A 265 -7.31 6.24 6.53
CA GLU A 265 -6.65 6.97 5.43
C GLU A 265 -5.59 7.94 5.94
N VAL A 266 -5.90 8.65 7.02
CA VAL A 266 -5.02 9.64 7.64
C VAL A 266 -3.71 9.06 8.18
N SER A 267 -3.67 7.74 8.43
CA SER A 267 -2.45 7.02 8.83
C SER A 267 -1.78 6.34 7.63
N ALA A 268 -2.47 6.22 6.50
CA ALA A 268 -1.94 5.62 5.27
C ALA A 268 -1.15 6.60 4.41
N HIS A 269 -1.38 7.90 4.60
CA HIS A 269 -0.59 8.95 3.96
C HIS A 269 0.66 9.31 4.77
N LEU A 270 1.70 9.72 4.05
CA LEU A 270 2.97 10.14 4.63
C LEU A 270 3.42 11.46 4.01
N ASP A 271 3.85 12.41 4.85
CA ASP A 271 4.34 13.70 4.38
C ASP A 271 5.62 13.54 3.56
N GLY A 272 5.73 14.29 2.46
CA GLY A 272 6.80 14.15 1.47
C GLY A 272 6.62 13.04 0.42
N ALA A 273 5.60 12.19 0.55
CA ALA A 273 5.22 11.18 -0.45
C ALA A 273 4.17 11.70 -1.45
N LEU A 274 4.05 11.03 -2.61
CA LEU A 274 2.86 11.13 -3.43
C LEU A 274 1.74 10.31 -2.77
N ASN A 275 0.74 11.00 -2.21
CA ASN A 275 -0.39 10.40 -1.52
C ASN A 275 -1.58 10.23 -2.47
N VAL A 276 -2.10 9.02 -2.58
CA VAL A 276 -3.21 8.64 -3.48
C VAL A 276 -4.29 7.95 -2.67
N THR A 277 -5.56 8.26 -2.95
CA THR A 277 -6.70 7.64 -2.28
C THR A 277 -7.66 7.04 -3.29
N PHE A 278 -8.08 5.80 -3.05
CA PHE A 278 -9.09 5.12 -3.85
C PHE A 278 -10.37 4.82 -3.05
N ASP A 279 -11.50 5.28 -3.56
CA ASP A 279 -12.81 4.99 -2.98
C ASP A 279 -13.19 3.52 -3.21
N GLY A 280 -13.82 2.90 -2.21
CA GLY A 280 -14.28 1.51 -2.28
C GLY A 280 -13.20 0.43 -2.16
N VAL A 281 -11.93 0.80 -1.97
CA VAL A 281 -10.81 -0.15 -1.89
C VAL A 281 -10.61 -0.68 -0.48
N TYR A 282 -10.75 -2.00 -0.33
CA TYR A 282 -10.58 -2.76 0.90
C TYR A 282 -9.11 -3.09 1.20
N HIS A 283 -8.81 -3.33 2.48
CA HIS A 283 -7.46 -3.53 2.98
C HIS A 283 -6.73 -4.74 2.37
N SER A 284 -7.32 -5.93 2.50
CA SER A 284 -6.57 -7.20 2.44
C SER A 284 -6.91 -8.04 1.20
N PRO A 285 -5.94 -8.76 0.63
CA PRO A 285 -6.22 -9.81 -0.36
C PRO A 285 -7.09 -10.94 0.20
N VAL A 286 -7.02 -11.18 1.51
CA VAL A 286 -7.82 -12.22 2.16
C VAL A 286 -9.25 -11.71 2.34
N GLY A 287 -10.19 -12.41 1.71
CA GLY A 287 -11.59 -12.00 1.65
C GLY A 287 -11.89 -10.95 0.58
N SER A 288 -10.91 -10.47 -0.20
CA SER A 288 -11.25 -9.60 -1.33
C SER A 288 -12.03 -10.35 -2.40
N GLU A 289 -12.95 -9.65 -3.06
CA GLU A 289 -13.66 -10.11 -4.24
C GLU A 289 -13.50 -9.03 -5.31
N ASP A 290 -12.90 -9.36 -6.45
CA ASP A 290 -12.39 -8.35 -7.40
C ASP A 290 -13.47 -7.38 -7.92
N GLU A 291 -14.74 -7.80 -7.94
CA GLU A 291 -15.87 -6.98 -8.41
C GLU A 291 -16.62 -6.25 -7.28
N THR A 292 -16.85 -6.92 -6.14
CA THR A 292 -17.76 -6.44 -5.08
C THR A 292 -17.03 -5.86 -3.86
N ARG A 293 -15.77 -6.27 -3.65
CA ARG A 293 -14.90 -5.83 -2.57
C ARG A 293 -13.44 -5.86 -3.05
N PRO A 294 -13.08 -5.00 -4.03
CA PRO A 294 -11.73 -4.96 -4.55
C PRO A 294 -10.77 -4.52 -3.45
N TRP A 295 -9.57 -5.10 -3.46
CA TRP A 295 -8.45 -4.62 -2.64
C TRP A 295 -7.40 -3.97 -3.55
N TYR A 296 -6.36 -3.40 -2.96
CA TYR A 296 -5.32 -2.68 -3.69
C TYR A 296 -4.70 -3.46 -4.86
N GLY A 297 -4.55 -4.77 -4.72
CA GLY A 297 -3.99 -5.66 -5.75
C GLY A 297 -5.02 -6.34 -6.65
N SER A 298 -6.31 -5.99 -6.57
CA SER A 298 -7.31 -6.43 -7.55
C SER A 298 -7.00 -5.82 -8.92
N PRO A 299 -7.11 -6.55 -10.04
CA PRO A 299 -6.76 -6.04 -11.38
C PRO A 299 -7.43 -4.71 -11.74
N ALA A 300 -8.69 -4.53 -11.34
CA ALA A 300 -9.44 -3.31 -11.55
C ALA A 300 -8.87 -2.08 -10.84
N ILE A 301 -8.08 -2.28 -9.77
CA ILE A 301 -7.41 -1.22 -9.00
C ILE A 301 -5.95 -1.09 -9.44
N VAL A 302 -5.26 -2.20 -9.72
CA VAL A 302 -3.86 -2.22 -10.18
C VAL A 302 -3.67 -1.34 -11.41
N LYS A 303 -4.60 -1.37 -12.37
CA LYS A 303 -4.54 -0.54 -13.59
C LYS A 303 -4.38 0.96 -13.29
N ASP A 304 -4.85 1.43 -12.13
CA ASP A 304 -4.86 2.85 -11.77
C ASP A 304 -3.54 3.30 -11.14
N TRP A 305 -2.71 2.38 -10.61
CA TRP A 305 -1.43 2.70 -9.98
C TRP A 305 -0.21 2.01 -10.61
N ILE A 306 -0.40 1.06 -11.53
CA ILE A 306 0.68 0.30 -12.18
C ILE A 306 1.69 1.20 -12.90
N HIS A 307 1.25 2.34 -13.40
CA HIS A 307 2.11 3.32 -14.08
C HIS A 307 3.28 3.79 -13.22
N HIS A 308 3.18 3.75 -11.88
CA HIS A 308 4.30 4.04 -10.99
C HIS A 308 5.43 3.00 -11.08
N LEU A 309 5.13 1.75 -11.43
CA LEU A 309 6.14 0.70 -11.60
C LEU A 309 6.81 0.73 -12.97
N LEU A 310 6.13 1.30 -13.98
CA LEU A 310 6.59 1.31 -15.37
C LEU A 310 7.48 2.50 -15.73
N GLN A 311 7.54 3.52 -14.88
CA GLN A 311 8.24 4.80 -15.14
C GLN A 311 9.69 4.82 -14.68
#